data_AF-J2XSH8-F1
#
_entry.id   AF-J2XSH8-F1
#
_cell.length_a   1.000
_cell.length_b   1.000
_cell.length_c   1.000
_cell.angle_alpha   90.00
_cell.angle_beta   90.00
_cell.angle_gamma   90.00
#
_symmetry.space_group_name_H-M   'P 1'
#
loop_
_entity.id
_entity.type
_entity.pdbx_description
1 polymer ?
#
loop_
_entity_poly.entity_id
_entity_poly.type
_entity_poly.pdbx_seq_one_letter_code
_entity_poly.pdbx_strand_id
1 'polypeptide(L)'
;MESNTPGYFELALSFADKNIWPLIILVIVIITRKSVASALERLIKLNFSFAGATGAMEAASPVIIIEEPRQPHTDTKETIERPQEQPPQDKPKEEADFWVARLFDAFEANDQKLAKQIFEDNQHNEADEEKQHDNEALYLYVCFIKGKDQQALEKLEKIYNLSTSDTAIKNISLWLSLIYNETNDPKRDKELLENAISRIKSESAITELTLKLSLAHKNLGNINTGLKTLEDRLLVAHSDEQKSSIYESIASLLKEQGNFSAQAIALEKSVEYAPGNRERLFDAAYVQSNNDLNGLAIKNYSTLLNLDPQHSVALNNIGVSAGALNIRGKQIEFFKRSRDCGSTLAMSNLANIYIENGLYDEAQQILDEARKTDDPHENIGTSLFNLKTKTTHDNETWSTTIKEAEDFQRNIRLYGEAYFEPHTSAIWSGNWSTENGEQVIFTIENERISAEWTITELRFSQTQNFLCKLSGTFQNRSAKFTYTKNMTPAKPSSLLGLSGNESISFLAYISTENATLVFFSATENSKTKIVLNKN
;
A
#
# COMPACT_ATOMS: atom_id res chain seq x y z
N MET A 1 35.97 -61.24 -25.48
CA MET A 1 36.15 -60.97 -24.04
C MET A 1 35.46 -59.65 -23.74
N GLU A 2 34.32 -59.80 -23.08
CA GLU A 2 33.45 -58.87 -22.35
C GLU A 2 33.50 -57.36 -22.66
N SER A 3 32.40 -56.91 -23.28
CA SER A 3 32.01 -55.51 -23.37
C SER A 3 31.51 -55.01 -22.00
N ASN A 4 32.36 -54.29 -21.27
CA ASN A 4 31.97 -53.52 -20.09
C ASN A 4 31.08 -52.34 -20.51
N THR A 5 29.78 -52.59 -20.62
CA THR A 5 28.78 -51.51 -20.65
C THR A 5 28.50 -51.14 -19.19
N PRO A 6 28.84 -49.92 -18.73
CA PRO A 6 28.56 -49.54 -17.35
C PRO A 6 27.06 -49.66 -17.11
N GLY A 7 26.68 -50.37 -16.05
CA GLY A 7 25.29 -50.53 -15.67
C GLY A 7 24.64 -49.18 -15.44
N TYR A 8 23.33 -49.07 -15.69
CA TYR A 8 22.55 -47.83 -15.51
C TYR A 8 22.80 -47.15 -14.14
N PHE A 9 23.17 -47.92 -13.12
CA PHE A 9 23.53 -47.42 -11.80
C PHE A 9 24.85 -46.62 -11.77
N GLU A 10 25.90 -47.06 -12.47
CA GLU A 10 27.18 -46.33 -12.55
C GLU A 10 27.04 -45.05 -13.38
N LEU A 11 26.22 -45.09 -14.44
CA LEU A 11 25.86 -43.91 -15.22
C LEU A 11 25.10 -42.88 -14.37
N ALA A 12 24.18 -43.32 -13.50
CA ALA A 12 23.44 -42.45 -12.60
C ALA A 12 24.35 -41.82 -11.52
N LEU A 13 25.29 -42.58 -10.95
CA LEU A 13 26.26 -42.07 -9.98
C LEU A 13 27.22 -41.05 -10.61
N SER A 14 27.75 -41.36 -11.79
CA SER A 14 28.58 -40.43 -12.58
C SER A 14 27.84 -39.14 -12.94
N PHE A 15 26.55 -39.25 -13.27
CA PHE A 15 25.71 -38.08 -13.54
C PHE A 15 25.46 -37.25 -12.28
N ALA A 16 25.16 -37.88 -11.15
CA ALA A 16 24.95 -37.21 -9.87
C ALA A 16 26.22 -36.49 -9.39
N ASP A 17 27.39 -37.12 -9.48
CA ASP A 17 28.68 -36.51 -9.11
C ASP A 17 29.02 -35.30 -9.96
N LYS A 18 28.80 -35.38 -11.28
CA LYS A 18 29.07 -34.27 -12.20
C LYS A 18 28.06 -33.11 -12.09
N ASN A 19 26.88 -33.36 -11.54
CA ASN A 19 25.78 -32.39 -11.49
C ASN A 19 25.30 -32.09 -10.05
N ILE A 20 26.13 -32.36 -9.04
CA ILE A 20 25.72 -32.25 -7.64
C ILE A 20 25.30 -30.82 -7.27
N TRP A 21 26.02 -29.80 -7.76
CA TRP A 21 25.69 -28.39 -7.52
C TRP A 21 24.39 -27.94 -8.23
N PRO A 22 24.17 -28.23 -9.52
CA PRO A 22 22.88 -28.02 -10.17
C PRO A 22 21.70 -28.70 -9.46
N LEU A 23 21.89 -29.93 -8.97
CA LEU A 23 20.87 -30.68 -8.23
C LEU A 23 20.57 -30.03 -6.87
N ILE A 24 21.59 -29.58 -6.14
CA ILE A 24 21.43 -28.83 -4.89
C ILE A 24 20.67 -27.52 -5.13
N ILE A 25 21.03 -26.76 -6.17
CA ILE A 25 20.33 -25.52 -6.54
C ILE A 25 18.87 -25.80 -6.90
N LEU A 26 18.59 -26.86 -7.66
CA LEU A 26 17.23 -27.28 -8.01
C LEU A 26 16.42 -27.62 -6.75
N VAL A 27 17.00 -28.35 -5.79
CA VAL A 27 16.36 -28.69 -4.51
C VAL A 27 16.10 -27.44 -3.68
N ILE A 28 17.06 -26.50 -3.61
CA ILE A 28 16.87 -25.21 -2.93
C ILE A 28 15.73 -24.43 -3.57
N VAL A 29 15.66 -24.35 -4.91
CA VAL A 29 14.57 -23.67 -5.62
C VAL A 29 13.24 -24.36 -5.34
N ILE A 30 13.16 -25.70 -5.31
CA ILE A 30 11.92 -26.44 -5.00
C ILE A 30 11.46 -26.19 -3.56
N ILE A 31 12.38 -26.22 -2.58
CA ILE A 31 12.07 -26.00 -1.16
C ILE A 31 11.66 -24.55 -0.92
N THR A 32 12.38 -23.60 -1.51
CA THR A 32 12.13 -22.17 -1.34
C THR A 32 11.02 -21.65 -2.24
N ARG A 33 10.50 -22.43 -3.21
CA ARG A 33 9.48 -21.95 -4.17
C ARG A 33 8.25 -21.35 -3.50
N LYS A 34 7.80 -21.92 -2.37
CA LYS A 34 6.63 -21.39 -1.64
C LYS A 34 6.95 -20.08 -0.93
N SER A 35 8.15 -19.95 -0.36
CA SER A 35 8.62 -18.73 0.29
C SER A 35 8.95 -17.61 -0.71
N VAL A 36 9.50 -17.99 -1.86
CA VAL A 36 9.78 -17.07 -2.98
C VAL A 36 8.48 -16.67 -3.66
N ALA A 37 7.51 -17.57 -3.84
CA ALA A 37 6.17 -17.24 -4.33
C ALA A 37 5.41 -16.34 -3.37
N SER A 38 5.49 -16.56 -2.04
CA SER A 38 4.85 -15.66 -1.08
C SER A 38 5.56 -14.30 -0.98
N ALA A 39 6.89 -14.25 -1.15
CA ALA A 39 7.64 -13.00 -1.26
C ALA A 39 7.31 -12.26 -2.57
N LEU A 40 7.15 -12.98 -3.68
CA LEU A 40 6.71 -12.44 -4.97
C LEU A 40 5.25 -11.98 -4.93
N GLU A 41 4.35 -12.70 -4.28
CA GLU A 41 2.97 -12.26 -4.07
C GLU A 41 2.91 -10.99 -3.20
N ARG A 42 3.78 -10.88 -2.18
CA ARG A 42 3.94 -9.65 -1.39
C ARG A 42 4.51 -8.50 -2.23
N LEU A 43 5.47 -8.77 -3.12
CA LEU A 43 6.04 -7.77 -4.05
C LEU A 43 5.08 -7.37 -5.17
N ILE A 44 4.23 -8.28 -5.66
CA ILE A 44 3.20 -8.02 -6.68
C ILE A 44 2.04 -7.23 -6.07
N LYS A 45 1.69 -7.46 -4.79
CA LYS A 45 0.79 -6.59 -4.02
C LYS A 45 1.37 -5.21 -3.70
N LEU A 46 2.68 -5.02 -3.87
CA LEU A 46 3.42 -3.78 -3.61
C LEU A 46 3.60 -2.90 -4.84
N ASN A 47 2.98 -3.22 -5.99
CA ASN A 47 3.01 -2.36 -7.17
C ASN A 47 1.71 -1.54 -7.31
N PHE A 48 1.65 -0.44 -6.57
CA PHE A 48 1.18 0.84 -7.11
C PHE A 48 2.29 1.87 -6.88
N SER A 49 2.74 2.47 -7.97
CA SER A 49 3.90 3.36 -8.00
C SER A 49 3.62 4.67 -7.26
N PHE A 50 4.44 4.98 -6.26
CA PHE A 50 4.58 6.34 -5.76
C PHE A 50 5.99 6.83 -6.06
N ALA A 51 6.11 7.80 -6.97
CA ALA A 51 7.38 8.37 -7.36
C ALA A 51 7.85 9.40 -6.32
N GLY A 52 8.98 9.12 -5.67
CA GLY A 52 9.82 10.11 -5.02
C GLY A 52 9.66 10.26 -3.50
N ALA A 53 10.45 9.49 -2.75
CA ALA A 53 11.01 9.84 -1.43
C ALA A 53 10.07 10.45 -0.35
N THR A 54 8.77 10.21 -0.42
CA THR A 54 7.83 10.39 0.69
C THR A 54 7.00 9.13 0.75
N GLY A 55 6.89 8.51 1.93
CA GLY A 55 6.10 7.28 2.11
C GLY A 55 4.72 7.46 1.49
N ALA A 56 4.35 6.57 0.56
CA ALA A 56 3.12 6.66 -0.21
C ALA A 56 1.93 6.83 0.75
N MET A 57 1.30 8.00 0.72
CA MET A 57 0.13 8.30 1.55
C MET A 57 -1.10 7.73 0.88
N GLU A 58 -1.98 7.15 1.68
CA GLU A 58 -3.12 6.39 1.15
C GLU A 58 -4.35 7.28 0.98
N ALA A 59 -4.94 7.19 -0.21
CA ALA A 59 -6.27 7.71 -0.51
C ALA A 59 -7.31 6.63 -0.21
N ALA A 60 -8.39 7.00 0.49
CA ALA A 60 -9.48 6.08 0.76
C ALA A 60 -10.40 5.95 -0.47
N SER A 61 -10.78 4.72 -0.80
CA SER A 61 -11.73 4.42 -1.87
C SER A 61 -13.15 4.91 -1.54
N PRO A 62 -14.02 5.08 -2.54
CA PRO A 62 -15.45 5.30 -2.30
C PRO A 62 -16.02 4.18 -1.43
N VAL A 63 -16.84 4.55 -0.44
CA VAL A 63 -17.57 3.57 0.37
C VAL A 63 -18.75 3.08 -0.46
N ILE A 64 -18.76 1.80 -0.81
CA ILE A 64 -20.00 1.15 -1.26
C ILE A 64 -20.88 1.04 -0.02
N ILE A 65 -21.87 1.92 0.11
CA ILE A 65 -22.86 1.82 1.18
C ILE A 65 -23.73 0.59 0.86
N ILE A 66 -23.30 -0.58 1.34
CA ILE A 66 -24.24 -1.63 1.68
C ILE A 66 -24.82 -1.16 3.01
N GLU A 67 -26.08 -0.72 3.02
CA GLU A 67 -26.79 -0.40 4.25
C GLU A 67 -26.90 -1.68 5.09
N GLU A 68 -25.90 -1.95 5.92
CA GLU A 68 -26.09 -2.82 7.07
C GLU A 68 -26.90 -2.06 8.12
N PRO A 69 -27.99 -2.66 8.65
CA PRO A 69 -28.83 -1.98 9.61
C PRO A 69 -28.03 -1.67 10.87
N ARG A 70 -27.91 -0.38 11.18
CA ARG A 70 -27.33 0.13 12.43
C ARG A 70 -27.99 -0.58 13.61
N GLN A 71 -27.20 -1.33 14.39
CA GLN A 71 -27.65 -1.83 15.68
C GLN A 71 -27.92 -0.63 16.62
N PRO A 72 -29.08 -0.58 17.30
CA PRO A 72 -29.32 0.46 18.28
C PRO A 72 -28.38 0.27 19.48
N HIS A 73 -27.61 1.31 19.79
CA HIS A 73 -26.85 1.43 21.02
C HIS A 73 -27.78 1.30 22.24
N THR A 74 -27.39 0.43 23.17
CA THR A 74 -28.06 0.20 24.44
C THR A 74 -27.70 1.31 25.43
N ASP A 75 -28.54 2.35 25.50
CA ASP A 75 -28.56 3.25 26.66
C ASP A 75 -29.65 2.82 27.67
N THR A 76 -29.13 2.40 28.83
CA THR A 76 -29.65 2.56 30.20
C THR A 76 -31.16 2.49 30.46
N LYS A 77 -31.55 1.45 31.20
CA LYS A 77 -32.88 1.25 31.80
C LYS A 77 -33.28 2.42 32.71
N GLU A 78 -34.29 3.18 32.31
CA GLU A 78 -35.22 3.83 33.24
C GLU A 78 -36.61 3.19 33.11
N THR A 79 -37.10 2.68 34.24
CA THR A 79 -38.39 2.03 34.37
C THR A 79 -39.46 3.09 34.54
N ILE A 80 -40.29 3.29 33.52
CA ILE A 80 -41.52 4.08 33.64
C ILE A 80 -42.69 3.11 33.43
N GLU A 81 -43.51 2.94 34.48
CA GLU A 81 -44.72 2.12 34.46
C GLU A 81 -45.73 2.65 33.43
N ARG A 82 -46.20 1.77 32.53
CA ARG A 82 -47.32 2.05 31.62
C ARG A 82 -48.67 1.84 32.32
N PRO A 83 -49.62 2.78 32.22
CA PRO A 83 -51.03 2.47 32.44
C PRO A 83 -51.55 1.52 31.36
N GLN A 84 -52.39 0.56 31.75
CA GLN A 84 -53.10 -0.32 30.83
C GLN A 84 -54.17 0.48 30.07
N GLU A 85 -53.98 0.67 28.77
CA GLU A 85 -55.04 1.10 27.85
C GLU A 85 -55.40 -0.03 26.87
N GLN A 86 -56.70 -0.19 26.67
CA GLN A 86 -57.35 -1.15 25.78
C GLN A 86 -56.88 -0.99 24.31
N PRO A 87 -56.94 -2.04 23.48
CA PRO A 87 -56.37 -1.99 22.13
C PRO A 87 -57.15 -1.01 21.26
N PRO A 88 -56.50 0.00 20.64
CA PRO A 88 -57.13 0.79 19.59
C PRO A 88 -57.30 -0.07 18.34
N GLN A 89 -58.51 -0.05 17.78
CA GLN A 89 -58.92 -0.80 16.60
C GLN A 89 -58.55 -0.12 15.27
N ASP A 90 -57.50 0.71 15.25
CA ASP A 90 -57.00 1.37 14.04
C ASP A 90 -55.48 1.15 13.94
N LYS A 91 -55.03 0.37 12.95
CA LYS A 91 -53.59 0.23 12.64
C LYS A 91 -53.06 1.61 12.21
N PRO A 92 -51.97 2.13 12.81
CA PRO A 92 -51.41 3.43 12.42
C PRO A 92 -50.83 3.36 11.01
N LYS A 93 -51.01 4.44 10.24
CA LYS A 93 -50.47 4.66 8.89
C LYS A 93 -48.96 4.40 8.78
N GLU A 94 -48.21 4.53 9.88
CA GLU A 94 -46.76 4.28 9.98
C GLU A 94 -46.37 2.81 9.73
N GLU A 95 -47.23 1.82 10.00
CA GLU A 95 -46.91 0.40 9.74
C GLU A 95 -46.98 0.03 8.24
N ALA A 96 -47.72 0.81 7.44
CA ALA A 96 -47.91 0.56 6.01
C ALA A 96 -46.71 1.06 5.18
N ASP A 97 -46.09 2.17 5.58
CA ASP A 97 -44.97 2.79 4.85
C ASP A 97 -43.68 1.92 4.89
N PHE A 98 -43.60 0.94 5.80
CA PHE A 98 -42.44 0.04 5.95
C PHE A 98 -42.73 -1.43 5.57
N TRP A 99 -43.77 -1.69 4.76
CA TRP A 99 -44.15 -3.07 4.42
C TRP A 99 -43.03 -3.87 3.75
N VAL A 100 -42.16 -3.22 2.96
CA VAL A 100 -41.02 -3.87 2.29
C VAL A 100 -40.01 -4.40 3.32
N ALA A 101 -39.61 -3.60 4.31
CA ALA A 101 -38.68 -4.04 5.35
C ALA A 101 -39.25 -5.24 6.12
N ARG A 102 -40.53 -5.15 6.50
CA ARG A 102 -41.25 -6.26 7.15
C ARG A 102 -41.36 -7.50 6.27
N LEU A 103 -41.51 -7.33 4.96
CA LEU A 103 -41.51 -8.44 4.01
C LEU A 103 -40.16 -9.16 4.04
N PHE A 104 -39.04 -8.42 4.02
CA PHE A 104 -37.70 -8.98 4.15
C PHE A 104 -37.51 -9.69 5.50
N ASP A 105 -37.87 -9.06 6.62
CA ASP A 105 -37.80 -9.67 7.96
C ASP A 105 -38.57 -10.99 8.03
N ALA A 106 -39.76 -11.05 7.43
CA ALA A 106 -40.57 -12.26 7.40
C ALA A 106 -39.88 -13.39 6.63
N PHE A 107 -39.22 -13.08 5.50
CA PHE A 107 -38.44 -14.07 4.76
C PHE A 107 -37.16 -14.50 5.49
N GLU A 108 -36.51 -13.61 6.22
CA GLU A 108 -35.35 -13.95 7.07
C GLU A 108 -35.75 -14.86 8.24
N ALA A 109 -36.93 -14.63 8.81
CA ALA A 109 -37.55 -15.52 9.79
C ALA A 109 -38.12 -16.82 9.17
N ASN A 110 -38.01 -17.00 7.85
CA ASN A 110 -38.56 -18.12 7.09
C ASN A 110 -40.09 -18.29 7.25
N ASP A 111 -40.82 -17.19 7.49
CA ASP A 111 -42.28 -17.14 7.61
C ASP A 111 -42.93 -16.63 6.31
N GLN A 112 -43.08 -17.55 5.36
CA GLN A 112 -43.71 -17.25 4.07
C GLN A 112 -45.18 -16.85 4.18
N LYS A 113 -45.87 -17.32 5.22
CA LYS A 113 -47.28 -17.00 5.43
C LYS A 113 -47.45 -15.56 5.87
N LEU A 114 -46.60 -15.11 6.80
CA LEU A 114 -46.54 -13.72 7.21
C LEU A 114 -46.13 -12.81 6.05
N ALA A 115 -45.11 -13.19 5.27
CA ALA A 115 -44.68 -12.43 4.09
C ALA A 115 -45.83 -12.21 3.10
N LYS A 116 -46.59 -13.28 2.82
CA LYS A 116 -47.78 -13.20 1.95
C LYS A 116 -48.85 -12.29 2.53
N GLN A 117 -49.13 -12.39 3.83
CA GLN A 117 -50.11 -11.54 4.51
C GLN A 117 -49.72 -10.06 4.44
N ILE A 118 -48.44 -9.74 4.66
CA ILE A 118 -47.92 -8.36 4.58
C ILE A 118 -48.17 -7.79 3.18
N PHE A 119 -47.89 -8.58 2.14
CA PHE A 119 -48.15 -8.17 0.76
C PHE A 119 -49.65 -7.99 0.47
N GLU A 120 -50.51 -8.92 0.88
CA GLU A 120 -51.97 -8.82 0.69
C GLU A 120 -52.56 -7.60 1.41
N ASP A 121 -52.10 -7.34 2.65
CA ASP A 121 -52.46 -6.15 3.41
C ASP A 121 -52.03 -4.86 2.68
N ASN A 122 -50.81 -4.82 2.12
CA ASN A 122 -50.32 -3.68 1.34
C ASN A 122 -51.15 -3.47 0.06
N GLN A 123 -51.44 -4.54 -0.69
CA GLN A 123 -52.26 -4.47 -1.91
C GLN A 123 -53.68 -3.99 -1.65
N HIS A 124 -54.27 -4.37 -0.51
CA HIS A 124 -55.61 -3.91 -0.15
C HIS A 124 -55.65 -2.41 0.18
N ASN A 125 -54.55 -1.88 0.74
CA ASN A 125 -54.47 -0.50 1.20
C ASN A 125 -53.93 0.48 0.13
N GLU A 126 -53.20 -0.01 -0.87
CA GLU A 126 -52.73 0.81 -2.00
C GLU A 126 -53.90 1.08 -2.96
N ALA A 127 -54.21 2.35 -3.20
CA ALA A 127 -55.30 2.76 -4.08
C ALA A 127 -54.85 2.99 -5.52
N ASP A 128 -53.55 3.15 -5.74
CA ASP A 128 -52.94 3.37 -7.04
C ASP A 128 -52.67 2.02 -7.74
N GLU A 129 -53.41 1.74 -8.81
CA GLU A 129 -53.30 0.50 -9.60
C GLU A 129 -51.89 0.31 -10.19
N GLU A 130 -51.18 1.40 -10.52
CA GLU A 130 -49.80 1.32 -11.03
C GLU A 130 -48.84 0.87 -9.93
N LYS A 131 -48.99 1.42 -8.72
CA LYS A 131 -48.24 0.98 -7.55
C LYS A 131 -48.59 -0.42 -7.11
N GLN A 132 -49.84 -0.84 -7.24
CA GLN A 132 -50.23 -2.23 -6.95
C GLN A 132 -49.46 -3.21 -7.85
N HIS A 133 -49.33 -2.92 -9.15
CA HIS A 133 -48.54 -3.73 -10.06
C HIS A 133 -47.05 -3.72 -9.72
N ASP A 134 -46.50 -2.56 -9.35
CA ASP A 134 -45.10 -2.45 -8.91
C ASP A 134 -44.83 -3.24 -7.63
N ASN A 135 -45.74 -3.16 -6.66
CA ASN A 135 -45.67 -3.90 -5.40
C ASN A 135 -45.76 -5.41 -5.63
N GLU A 136 -46.61 -5.86 -6.56
CA GLU A 136 -46.69 -7.27 -6.95
C GLU A 136 -45.38 -7.75 -7.60
N ALA A 137 -44.79 -6.94 -8.47
CA ALA A 137 -43.52 -7.25 -9.11
C ALA A 137 -42.38 -7.38 -8.07
N LEU A 138 -42.30 -6.44 -7.13
CA LEU A 138 -41.35 -6.50 -6.01
C LEU A 138 -41.59 -7.74 -5.14
N TYR A 139 -42.83 -8.02 -4.77
CA TYR A 139 -43.16 -9.20 -3.95
C TYR A 139 -42.73 -10.50 -4.63
N LEU A 140 -43.03 -10.66 -5.93
CA LEU A 140 -42.60 -11.84 -6.71
C LEU A 140 -41.08 -11.94 -6.82
N TYR A 141 -40.38 -10.81 -6.98
CA TYR A 141 -38.92 -10.77 -6.91
C TYR A 141 -38.41 -11.33 -5.57
N VAL A 142 -38.92 -10.83 -4.44
CA VAL A 142 -38.50 -11.29 -3.11
C VAL A 142 -38.86 -12.76 -2.86
N CYS A 143 -40.03 -13.21 -3.30
CA CYS A 143 -40.42 -14.63 -3.27
C CYS A 143 -39.41 -15.53 -4.01
N PHE A 144 -38.88 -15.07 -5.15
CA PHE A 144 -37.87 -15.80 -5.89
C PHE A 144 -36.53 -15.82 -5.13
N ILE A 145 -35.98 -14.66 -4.78
CA ILE A 145 -34.63 -14.55 -4.22
C ILE A 145 -34.51 -15.04 -2.78
N LYS A 146 -35.53 -14.85 -1.94
CA LYS A 146 -35.52 -15.22 -0.51
C LYS A 146 -36.48 -16.37 -0.20
N GLY A 147 -37.66 -16.34 -0.80
CA GLY A 147 -38.73 -17.33 -0.56
C GLY A 147 -38.49 -18.71 -1.18
N LYS A 148 -37.51 -18.84 -2.10
CA LYS A 148 -37.23 -20.08 -2.87
C LYS A 148 -38.43 -20.55 -3.69
N ASP A 149 -39.33 -19.63 -4.07
CA ASP A 149 -40.46 -19.93 -4.94
C ASP A 149 -40.06 -19.80 -6.41
N GLN A 150 -39.75 -20.92 -7.05
CA GLN A 150 -39.38 -20.96 -8.47
C GLN A 150 -40.50 -20.47 -9.38
N GLN A 151 -41.78 -20.62 -8.97
CA GLN A 151 -42.92 -20.18 -9.77
C GLN A 151 -43.06 -18.65 -9.78
N ALA A 152 -42.40 -17.94 -8.86
CA ALA A 152 -42.47 -16.49 -8.79
C ALA A 152 -41.83 -15.83 -10.03
N LEU A 153 -40.74 -16.40 -10.56
CA LEU A 153 -40.14 -15.94 -11.81
C LEU A 153 -41.10 -16.11 -13.00
N GLU A 154 -41.74 -17.28 -13.15
CA GLU A 154 -42.70 -17.53 -14.23
C GLU A 154 -43.90 -16.57 -14.17
N LYS A 155 -44.39 -16.26 -12.96
CA LYS A 155 -45.44 -15.28 -12.74
C LYS A 155 -44.98 -13.88 -13.13
N LEU A 156 -43.78 -13.48 -12.74
CA LEU A 156 -43.22 -12.16 -13.04
C LEU A 156 -43.00 -11.99 -14.56
N GLU A 157 -42.46 -13.00 -15.24
CA GLU A 157 -42.33 -13.04 -16.71
C GLU A 157 -43.70 -12.97 -17.40
N LYS A 158 -44.72 -13.62 -16.84
CA LYS A 158 -46.09 -13.53 -17.37
C LYS A 158 -46.65 -12.11 -17.25
N ILE A 159 -46.50 -11.46 -16.09
CA ILE A 159 -46.97 -10.08 -15.89
C ILE A 159 -46.22 -9.13 -16.83
N TYR A 160 -44.90 -9.30 -16.99
CA TYR A 160 -44.10 -8.55 -17.95
C TYR A 160 -44.64 -8.64 -19.39
N ASN A 161 -44.99 -9.85 -19.84
CA ASN A 161 -45.49 -10.08 -21.20
C ASN A 161 -46.88 -9.48 -21.44
N LEU A 162 -47.70 -9.36 -20.38
CA LEU A 162 -49.05 -8.76 -20.45
C LEU A 162 -49.05 -7.24 -20.28
N SER A 163 -47.96 -6.67 -19.77
CA SER A 163 -47.85 -5.24 -19.48
C SER A 163 -47.83 -4.39 -20.75
N THR A 164 -48.49 -3.23 -20.71
CA THR A 164 -48.55 -2.29 -21.84
C THR A 164 -48.14 -0.86 -21.49
N SER A 165 -48.09 -0.53 -20.19
CA SER A 165 -47.59 0.77 -19.69
C SER A 165 -46.06 0.80 -19.73
N ASP A 166 -45.50 1.93 -20.17
CA ASP A 166 -44.06 2.17 -20.15
C ASP A 166 -43.46 1.99 -18.75
N THR A 167 -44.13 2.50 -17.71
CA THR A 167 -43.69 2.40 -16.32
C THR A 167 -43.67 0.95 -15.85
N ALA A 168 -44.74 0.21 -16.08
CA ALA A 168 -44.87 -1.19 -15.66
C ALA A 168 -43.83 -2.07 -16.37
N ILE A 169 -43.67 -1.91 -17.69
CA ILE A 169 -42.65 -2.63 -18.46
C ILE A 169 -41.28 -2.33 -17.90
N LYS A 170 -40.95 -1.05 -17.67
CA LYS A 170 -39.66 -0.63 -17.11
C LYS A 170 -39.42 -1.24 -15.72
N ASN A 171 -40.33 -1.05 -14.77
CA ASN A 171 -40.16 -1.51 -13.38
C ASN A 171 -40.05 -3.03 -13.30
N ILE A 172 -40.89 -3.78 -14.01
CA ILE A 172 -40.82 -5.24 -14.03
C ILE A 172 -39.52 -5.71 -14.70
N SER A 173 -39.08 -5.06 -15.78
CA SER A 173 -37.78 -5.36 -16.40
C SER A 173 -36.61 -5.15 -15.45
N LEU A 174 -36.65 -4.12 -14.59
CA LEU A 174 -35.61 -3.91 -13.58
C LEU A 174 -35.54 -5.08 -12.57
N TRP A 175 -36.70 -5.54 -12.09
CA TRP A 175 -36.77 -6.70 -11.18
C TRP A 175 -36.30 -8.01 -11.84
N LEU A 176 -36.75 -8.29 -13.06
CA LEU A 176 -36.30 -9.45 -13.82
C LEU A 176 -34.81 -9.39 -14.14
N SER A 177 -34.28 -8.21 -14.47
CA SER A 177 -32.85 -8.01 -14.72
C SER A 177 -32.02 -8.30 -13.47
N LEU A 178 -32.47 -7.88 -12.28
CA LEU A 178 -31.82 -8.27 -11.01
C LEU A 178 -31.82 -9.79 -10.84
N ILE A 179 -32.93 -10.48 -11.10
CA ILE A 179 -32.99 -11.96 -11.03
C ILE A 179 -31.99 -12.59 -11.98
N TYR A 180 -31.96 -12.18 -13.25
CA TYR A 180 -31.07 -12.78 -14.23
C TYR A 180 -29.59 -12.53 -13.92
N ASN A 181 -29.26 -11.39 -13.31
CA ASN A 181 -27.91 -11.12 -12.81
C ASN A 181 -27.55 -12.04 -11.63
N GLU A 182 -28.45 -12.23 -10.65
CA GLU A 182 -28.24 -13.17 -9.53
C GLU A 182 -28.10 -14.63 -9.99
N THR A 183 -28.86 -15.03 -11.02
CA THR A 183 -28.76 -16.38 -11.59
C THR A 183 -27.63 -16.54 -12.61
N ASN A 184 -26.86 -15.47 -12.86
CA ASN A 184 -25.80 -15.42 -13.87
C ASN A 184 -26.26 -15.86 -15.28
N ASP A 185 -27.42 -15.35 -15.72
CA ASP A 185 -27.97 -15.54 -17.08
C ASP A 185 -27.98 -14.22 -17.86
N PRO A 186 -26.81 -13.72 -18.28
CA PRO A 186 -26.72 -12.42 -18.96
C PRO A 186 -27.29 -12.47 -20.38
N LYS A 187 -27.56 -13.66 -20.94
CA LYS A 187 -28.21 -13.81 -22.24
C LYS A 187 -29.69 -13.47 -22.15
N ARG A 188 -30.41 -14.06 -21.17
CA ARG A 188 -31.81 -13.73 -20.91
C ARG A 188 -31.99 -12.27 -20.49
N ASP A 189 -31.08 -11.74 -19.67
CA ASP A 189 -31.11 -10.33 -19.28
C ASP A 189 -31.04 -9.40 -20.49
N LYS A 190 -30.08 -9.65 -21.40
CA LYS A 190 -29.95 -8.88 -22.64
C LYS A 190 -31.21 -8.97 -23.51
N GLU A 191 -31.76 -10.17 -23.73
CA GLU A 191 -32.97 -10.39 -24.54
C GLU A 191 -34.20 -9.69 -23.93
N LEU A 192 -34.36 -9.75 -22.61
CA LEU A 192 -35.40 -9.03 -21.87
C LEU A 192 -35.29 -7.52 -22.10
N LEU A 193 -34.10 -6.95 -21.89
CA LEU A 193 -33.88 -5.52 -21.95
C LEU A 193 -34.04 -4.97 -23.38
N GLU A 194 -33.53 -5.69 -24.39
CA GLU A 194 -33.77 -5.39 -25.81
C GLU A 194 -35.29 -5.38 -26.14
N ASN A 195 -36.03 -6.37 -25.64
CA ASN A 195 -37.48 -6.45 -25.83
C ASN A 195 -38.22 -5.30 -25.12
N ALA A 196 -37.85 -4.99 -23.87
CA ALA A 196 -38.48 -3.95 -23.08
C ALA A 196 -38.29 -2.57 -23.72
N ILE A 197 -37.05 -2.25 -24.13
CA ILE A 197 -36.72 -1.00 -24.82
C ILE A 197 -37.55 -0.85 -26.12
N SER A 198 -37.79 -1.93 -26.86
CA SER A 198 -38.59 -1.90 -28.09
C SER A 198 -40.09 -1.60 -27.88
N ARG A 199 -40.59 -1.77 -26.65
CA ARG A 199 -42.00 -1.61 -26.28
C ARG A 199 -42.31 -0.27 -25.61
N ILE A 200 -41.29 0.42 -25.11
CA ILE A 200 -41.40 1.66 -24.34
C ILE A 200 -41.25 2.88 -25.26
N LYS A 201 -41.94 3.98 -24.93
CA LYS A 201 -41.80 5.28 -25.62
C LYS A 201 -41.12 6.35 -24.76
N SER A 202 -41.21 6.24 -23.44
CA SER A 202 -40.61 7.17 -22.50
C SER A 202 -39.10 7.17 -22.61
N GLU A 203 -38.53 8.29 -23.09
CA GLU A 203 -37.09 8.47 -23.22
C GLU A 203 -36.35 8.26 -21.89
N SER A 204 -36.95 8.62 -20.75
CA SER A 204 -36.33 8.38 -19.45
C SER A 204 -36.24 6.89 -19.11
N ALA A 205 -37.32 6.15 -19.34
CA ALA A 205 -37.35 4.70 -19.12
C ALA A 205 -36.42 3.96 -20.09
N ILE A 206 -36.37 4.39 -21.36
CA ILE A 206 -35.42 3.85 -22.34
C ILE A 206 -33.98 4.07 -21.88
N THR A 207 -33.62 5.27 -21.39
CA THR A 207 -32.28 5.53 -20.87
C THR A 207 -31.94 4.55 -19.74
N GLU A 208 -32.80 4.45 -18.74
CA GLU A 208 -32.57 3.60 -17.55
C GLU A 208 -32.36 2.13 -17.92
N LEU A 209 -33.21 1.57 -18.80
CA LEU A 209 -33.04 0.20 -19.30
C LEU A 209 -31.81 0.04 -20.19
N THR A 210 -31.42 1.09 -20.93
CA THR A 210 -30.20 1.07 -21.75
C THR A 210 -28.95 0.99 -20.87
N LEU A 211 -28.94 1.63 -19.70
CA LEU A 211 -27.86 1.49 -18.72
C LEU A 211 -27.73 0.02 -18.28
N LYS A 212 -28.85 -0.64 -17.96
CA LYS A 212 -28.87 -2.08 -17.63
C LYS A 212 -28.43 -2.95 -18.81
N LEU A 213 -28.86 -2.62 -20.03
CA LEU A 213 -28.48 -3.38 -21.23
C LEU A 213 -26.97 -3.32 -21.48
N SER A 214 -26.35 -2.17 -21.22
CA SER A 214 -24.88 -2.03 -21.30
C SER A 214 -24.16 -2.96 -20.31
N LEU A 215 -24.72 -3.15 -19.11
CA LEU A 215 -24.22 -4.08 -18.10
C LEU A 215 -24.43 -5.55 -18.53
N ALA A 216 -25.58 -5.88 -19.12
CA ALA A 216 -25.81 -7.22 -19.69
C ALA A 216 -24.80 -7.54 -20.81
N HIS A 217 -24.49 -6.58 -21.69
CA HIS A 217 -23.42 -6.72 -22.69
C HIS A 217 -22.05 -6.93 -22.06
N LYS A 218 -21.72 -6.20 -20.99
CA LYS A 218 -20.49 -6.38 -20.21
C LYS A 218 -20.38 -7.81 -19.67
N ASN A 219 -21.46 -8.33 -19.06
CA ASN A 219 -21.51 -9.67 -18.48
C ASN A 219 -21.40 -10.78 -19.54
N LEU A 220 -21.76 -10.49 -20.80
CA LEU A 220 -21.52 -11.36 -21.96
C LEU A 220 -20.10 -11.24 -22.55
N GLY A 221 -19.23 -10.39 -22.00
CA GLY A 221 -17.90 -10.08 -22.55
C GLY A 221 -17.91 -9.13 -23.75
N ASN A 222 -19.06 -8.55 -24.09
CA ASN A 222 -19.27 -7.69 -25.25
C ASN A 222 -19.18 -6.20 -24.89
N ILE A 223 -18.10 -5.78 -24.22
CA ILE A 223 -17.97 -4.43 -23.66
C ILE A 223 -18.09 -3.34 -24.72
N ASN A 224 -17.50 -3.52 -25.91
CA ASN A 224 -17.58 -2.55 -27.00
C ASN A 224 -19.02 -2.34 -27.51
N THR A 225 -19.84 -3.39 -27.52
CA THR A 225 -21.26 -3.28 -27.86
C THR A 225 -21.99 -2.48 -26.78
N GLY A 226 -21.71 -2.75 -25.51
CA GLY A 226 -22.27 -1.97 -24.39
C GLY A 226 -21.91 -0.48 -24.47
N LEU A 227 -20.65 -0.15 -24.77
CA LEU A 227 -20.20 1.22 -25.00
C LEU A 227 -20.96 1.87 -26.16
N LYS A 228 -21.05 1.18 -27.30
CA LYS A 228 -21.76 1.69 -28.48
C LYS A 228 -23.23 1.98 -28.19
N THR A 229 -23.89 1.09 -27.46
CA THR A 229 -25.28 1.26 -27.00
C THR A 229 -25.45 2.52 -26.14
N LEU A 230 -24.50 2.81 -25.23
CA LEU A 230 -24.50 4.02 -24.41
C LEU A 230 -24.19 5.30 -25.22
N GLU A 231 -23.24 5.23 -26.15
CA GLU A 231 -22.92 6.34 -27.07
C GLU A 231 -24.11 6.72 -27.95
N ASP A 232 -24.81 5.73 -28.51
CA ASP A 232 -26.01 5.96 -29.31
C ASP A 232 -27.13 6.58 -28.47
N ARG A 233 -27.28 6.12 -27.21
CA ARG A 233 -28.24 6.71 -26.27
C ARG A 233 -27.90 8.14 -25.89
N LEU A 234 -26.61 8.47 -25.75
CA LEU A 234 -26.14 9.81 -25.43
C LEU A 234 -26.56 10.85 -26.49
N LEU A 235 -26.65 10.46 -27.77
CA LEU A 235 -27.06 11.34 -28.87
C LEU A 235 -28.50 11.85 -28.76
N VAL A 236 -29.35 11.11 -28.05
CA VAL A 236 -30.78 11.43 -27.91
C VAL A 236 -31.18 11.79 -26.47
N ALA A 237 -30.26 11.69 -25.51
CA ALA A 237 -30.50 12.09 -24.13
C ALA A 237 -30.69 13.61 -24.02
N HIS A 238 -31.78 14.03 -23.38
CA HIS A 238 -32.17 15.45 -23.31
C HIS A 238 -31.88 16.10 -21.97
N SER A 239 -32.04 15.38 -20.85
CA SER A 239 -31.78 15.94 -19.53
C SER A 239 -30.33 15.75 -19.10
N ASP A 240 -29.85 16.67 -18.26
CA ASP A 240 -28.50 16.59 -17.71
C ASP A 240 -28.35 15.34 -16.82
N GLU A 241 -29.37 14.97 -16.06
CA GLU A 241 -29.35 13.76 -15.24
C GLU A 241 -29.18 12.48 -16.08
N GLN A 242 -29.86 12.40 -17.23
CA GLN A 242 -29.69 11.28 -18.16
C GLN A 242 -28.26 11.22 -18.71
N LYS A 243 -27.73 12.37 -19.17
CA LYS A 243 -26.37 12.44 -19.71
C LYS A 243 -25.35 12.05 -18.64
N SER A 244 -25.51 12.56 -17.43
CA SER A 244 -24.65 12.24 -16.28
C SER A 244 -24.63 10.73 -16.02
N SER A 245 -25.80 10.09 -15.89
CA SER A 245 -25.92 8.64 -15.66
C SER A 245 -25.34 7.78 -16.80
N ILE A 246 -25.49 8.24 -18.06
CA ILE A 246 -24.89 7.57 -19.22
C ILE A 246 -23.37 7.64 -19.15
N TYR A 247 -22.78 8.81 -18.85
CA TYR A 247 -21.34 8.96 -18.72
C TYR A 247 -20.76 8.13 -17.56
N GLU A 248 -21.47 7.98 -16.43
CA GLU A 248 -21.06 7.06 -15.36
C GLU A 248 -21.04 5.61 -15.83
N SER A 249 -22.06 5.19 -16.58
CA SER A 249 -22.12 3.84 -17.13
C SER A 249 -21.00 3.59 -18.16
N ILE A 250 -20.68 4.59 -19.00
CA ILE A 250 -19.52 4.55 -19.89
C ILE A 250 -18.23 4.41 -19.09
N ALA A 251 -18.06 5.21 -18.03
CA ALA A 251 -16.89 5.14 -17.16
C ALA A 251 -16.75 3.75 -16.52
N SER A 252 -17.85 3.14 -16.07
CA SER A 252 -17.84 1.77 -15.55
C SER A 252 -17.35 0.75 -16.58
N LEU A 253 -17.75 0.86 -17.85
CA LEU A 253 -17.28 -0.05 -18.90
C LEU A 253 -15.81 0.20 -19.27
N LEU A 254 -15.37 1.46 -19.29
CA LEU A 254 -13.97 1.82 -19.55
C LEU A 254 -13.02 1.31 -18.45
N LYS A 255 -13.49 1.31 -17.19
CA LYS A 255 -12.78 0.69 -16.06
C LYS A 255 -12.51 -0.80 -16.30
N GLU A 256 -13.51 -1.55 -16.77
CA GLU A 256 -13.35 -2.98 -17.09
C GLU A 256 -12.36 -3.22 -18.23
N GLN A 257 -12.24 -2.29 -19.17
CA GLN A 257 -11.22 -2.33 -20.22
C GLN A 257 -9.82 -1.96 -19.73
N GLY A 258 -9.66 -1.51 -18.49
CA GLY A 258 -8.43 -0.94 -17.97
C GLY A 258 -8.08 0.42 -18.59
N ASN A 259 -9.03 1.07 -19.28
CA ASN A 259 -8.82 2.38 -19.89
C ASN A 259 -9.13 3.50 -18.90
N PHE A 260 -8.29 3.61 -17.88
CA PHE A 260 -8.50 4.53 -16.76
C PHE A 260 -8.41 6.01 -17.15
N SER A 261 -7.66 6.35 -18.20
CA SER A 261 -7.62 7.72 -18.75
C SER A 261 -8.97 8.12 -19.33
N ALA A 262 -9.58 7.28 -20.17
CA ALA A 262 -10.91 7.54 -20.71
C ALA A 262 -11.99 7.48 -19.62
N GLN A 263 -11.85 6.60 -18.63
CA GLN A 263 -12.73 6.56 -17.45
C GLN A 263 -12.76 7.92 -16.74
N ALA A 264 -11.59 8.52 -16.46
CA ALA A 264 -11.50 9.81 -15.80
C ALA A 264 -12.19 10.93 -16.60
N ILE A 265 -12.05 10.90 -17.93
CA ILE A 265 -12.72 11.86 -18.83
C ILE A 265 -14.25 11.68 -18.78
N ALA A 266 -14.73 10.44 -18.83
CA ALA A 266 -16.16 10.15 -18.75
C ALA A 266 -16.75 10.59 -17.40
N LEU A 267 -16.06 10.35 -16.29
CA LEU A 267 -16.50 10.84 -14.97
C LEU A 267 -16.49 12.37 -14.87
N GLU A 268 -15.51 13.07 -15.45
CA GLU A 268 -15.56 14.55 -15.50
C GLU A 268 -16.77 15.04 -16.31
N LYS A 269 -17.08 14.39 -17.43
CA LYS A 269 -18.30 14.68 -18.19
C LYS A 269 -19.56 14.42 -17.37
N SER A 270 -19.59 13.37 -16.56
CA SER A 270 -20.73 13.13 -15.65
C SER A 270 -20.89 14.27 -14.64
N VAL A 271 -19.80 14.69 -14.00
CA VAL A 271 -19.79 15.80 -13.04
C VAL A 271 -20.22 17.13 -13.69
N GLU A 272 -19.86 17.37 -14.96
CA GLU A 272 -20.30 18.56 -15.69
C GLU A 272 -21.83 18.67 -15.77
N TYR A 273 -22.52 17.54 -15.97
CA TYR A 273 -23.99 17.48 -16.03
C TYR A 273 -24.65 17.35 -14.65
N ALA A 274 -23.89 16.98 -13.61
CA ALA A 274 -24.40 16.88 -12.24
C ALA A 274 -23.44 17.54 -11.22
N PRO A 275 -23.19 18.86 -11.31
CA PRO A 275 -22.15 19.53 -10.54
C PRO A 275 -22.44 19.62 -9.03
N GLY A 276 -23.67 19.34 -8.61
CA GLY A 276 -24.08 19.31 -7.20
C GLY A 276 -24.12 17.91 -6.58
N ASN A 277 -23.87 16.85 -7.36
CA ASN A 277 -23.89 15.48 -6.86
C ASN A 277 -22.57 15.16 -6.15
N ARG A 278 -22.64 14.98 -4.82
CA ARG A 278 -21.48 14.75 -3.96
C ARG A 278 -20.74 13.45 -4.27
N GLU A 279 -21.48 12.38 -4.55
CA GLU A 279 -20.93 11.07 -4.87
C GLU A 279 -20.17 11.12 -6.21
N ARG A 280 -20.78 11.68 -7.25
CA ARG A 280 -20.14 11.86 -8.57
C ARG A 280 -18.87 12.70 -8.49
N LEU A 281 -18.89 13.77 -7.71
CA LEU A 281 -17.70 14.61 -7.46
C LEU A 281 -16.59 13.80 -6.78
N PHE A 282 -16.93 12.99 -5.78
CA PHE A 282 -15.97 12.14 -5.08
C PHE A 282 -15.37 11.09 -6.03
N ASP A 283 -16.20 10.35 -6.76
CA ASP A 283 -15.78 9.27 -7.65
C ASP A 283 -14.89 9.77 -8.79
N ALA A 284 -15.28 10.90 -9.42
CA ALA A 284 -14.45 11.55 -10.43
C ALA A 284 -13.09 11.94 -9.85
N ALA A 285 -13.06 12.60 -8.69
CA ALA A 285 -11.83 13.04 -8.06
C ALA A 285 -10.92 11.87 -7.64
N TYR A 286 -11.50 10.79 -7.14
CA TYR A 286 -10.78 9.59 -6.75
C TYR A 286 -10.08 8.93 -7.94
N VAL A 287 -10.83 8.69 -9.04
CA VAL A 287 -10.25 8.12 -10.26
C VAL A 287 -9.19 9.06 -10.85
N GLN A 288 -9.43 10.37 -10.85
CA GLN A 288 -8.45 11.35 -11.32
C GLN A 288 -7.16 11.31 -10.49
N SER A 289 -7.25 11.23 -9.16
CA SER A 289 -6.07 11.15 -8.28
C SER A 289 -5.26 9.88 -8.55
N ASN A 290 -5.92 8.74 -8.77
CA ASN A 290 -5.26 7.47 -9.09
C ASN A 290 -4.64 7.41 -10.49
N ASN A 291 -4.91 8.40 -11.35
CA ASN A 291 -4.40 8.51 -12.71
C ASN A 291 -3.51 9.74 -12.92
N ASP A 292 -2.90 10.25 -11.83
CA ASP A 292 -2.01 11.41 -11.84
C ASP A 292 -2.65 12.74 -12.31
N LEU A 293 -3.98 12.79 -12.45
CA LEU A 293 -4.76 14.00 -12.76
C LEU A 293 -5.05 14.81 -11.50
N ASN A 294 -4.04 14.98 -10.63
CA ASN A 294 -4.18 15.54 -9.29
C ASN A 294 -4.76 16.97 -9.26
N GLY A 295 -4.52 17.78 -10.29
CA GLY A 295 -5.12 19.11 -10.40
C GLY A 295 -6.65 19.07 -10.58
N LEU A 296 -7.16 18.14 -11.39
CA LEU A 296 -8.60 17.93 -11.57
C LEU A 296 -9.21 17.31 -10.31
N ALA A 297 -8.53 16.34 -9.70
CA ALA A 297 -8.96 15.75 -8.43
C ALA A 297 -9.13 16.82 -7.34
N ILE A 298 -8.16 17.73 -7.20
CA ILE A 298 -8.25 18.85 -6.27
C ILE A 298 -9.45 19.75 -6.58
N LYS A 299 -9.72 20.07 -7.84
CA LYS A 299 -10.89 20.88 -8.23
C LYS A 299 -12.21 20.20 -7.82
N ASN A 300 -12.34 18.90 -8.08
CA ASN A 300 -13.57 18.16 -7.78
C ASN A 300 -13.74 17.93 -6.27
N TYR A 301 -12.69 17.53 -5.56
CA TYR A 301 -12.72 17.47 -4.10
C TYR A 301 -13.01 18.85 -3.46
N SER A 302 -12.45 19.94 -3.99
CA SER A 302 -12.75 21.29 -3.49
C SER A 302 -14.22 21.64 -3.67
N THR A 303 -14.81 21.27 -4.82
CA THR A 303 -16.24 21.48 -5.08
C THR A 303 -17.09 20.67 -4.11
N LEU A 304 -16.74 19.39 -3.90
CA LEU A 304 -17.38 18.53 -2.91
C LEU A 304 -17.30 19.14 -1.49
N LEU A 305 -16.12 19.62 -1.09
CA LEU A 305 -15.90 20.20 0.24
C LEU A 305 -16.59 21.56 0.44
N ASN A 306 -16.96 22.27 -0.65
CA ASN A 306 -17.85 23.42 -0.54
C ASN A 306 -19.29 23.01 -0.22
N LEU A 307 -19.72 21.83 -0.69
CA LEU A 307 -21.04 21.27 -0.44
C LEU A 307 -21.12 20.49 0.88
N ASP A 308 -20.00 19.90 1.31
CA ASP A 308 -19.86 19.17 2.57
C ASP A 308 -18.47 19.44 3.19
N PRO A 309 -18.33 20.50 3.99
CA PRO A 309 -17.05 20.90 4.57
C PRO A 309 -16.42 19.90 5.55
N GLN A 310 -17.20 18.95 6.06
CA GLN A 310 -16.78 17.96 7.06
C GLN A 310 -16.61 16.55 6.48
N HIS A 311 -16.62 16.41 5.14
CA HIS A 311 -16.39 15.14 4.48
C HIS A 311 -14.95 14.64 4.70
N SER A 312 -14.74 13.87 5.76
CA SER A 312 -13.42 13.44 6.26
C SER A 312 -12.60 12.72 5.18
N VAL A 313 -13.23 11.83 4.41
CA VAL A 313 -12.59 11.07 3.32
C VAL A 313 -12.10 11.99 2.19
N ALA A 314 -12.94 12.93 1.73
CA ALA A 314 -12.55 13.90 0.70
C ALA A 314 -11.42 14.82 1.20
N LEU A 315 -11.43 15.22 2.48
CA LEU A 315 -10.35 15.96 3.11
C LEU A 315 -9.03 15.18 3.14
N ASN A 316 -9.07 13.87 3.42
CA ASN A 316 -7.86 13.03 3.34
C ASN A 316 -7.35 12.98 1.89
N ASN A 317 -8.23 12.67 0.95
CA ASN A 317 -7.83 12.41 -0.44
C ASN A 317 -7.35 13.68 -1.17
N ILE A 318 -7.94 14.84 -0.92
CA ILE A 318 -7.40 16.11 -1.45
C ILE A 318 -6.01 16.42 -0.86
N GLY A 319 -5.75 16.01 0.38
CA GLY A 319 -4.42 16.07 1.00
C GLY A 319 -3.40 15.21 0.26
N VAL A 320 -3.79 13.98 -0.11
CA VAL A 320 -2.97 13.08 -0.94
C VAL A 320 -2.67 13.72 -2.31
N SER A 321 -3.69 14.23 -3.02
CA SER A 321 -3.48 14.89 -4.32
C SER A 321 -2.61 16.14 -4.23
N ALA A 322 -2.76 16.94 -3.15
CA ALA A 322 -1.89 18.10 -2.89
C ALA A 322 -0.44 17.68 -2.65
N GLY A 323 -0.22 16.56 -1.96
CA GLY A 323 1.09 15.94 -1.76
C GLY A 323 1.76 15.52 -3.07
N ALA A 324 1.00 14.87 -3.96
CA ALA A 324 1.48 14.47 -5.29
C ALA A 324 1.95 15.67 -6.14
N LEU A 325 1.34 16.84 -5.95
CA LEU A 325 1.76 18.10 -6.58
C LEU A 325 2.82 18.88 -5.78
N ASN A 326 3.39 18.30 -4.72
CA ASN A 326 4.35 18.93 -3.81
C ASN A 326 3.85 20.20 -3.10
N ILE A 327 2.54 20.36 -2.94
CA ILE A 327 1.91 21.49 -2.23
C ILE A 327 1.81 21.17 -0.73
N ARG A 328 2.97 20.98 -0.09
CA ARG A 328 3.09 20.43 1.28
C ARG A 328 2.26 21.16 2.34
N GLY A 329 2.18 22.50 2.27
CA GLY A 329 1.37 23.28 3.21
C GLY A 329 -0.11 22.91 3.16
N LYS A 330 -0.66 22.74 1.94
CA LYS A 330 -2.07 22.33 1.75
C LYS A 330 -2.30 20.87 2.10
N GLN A 331 -1.35 19.99 1.78
CA GLN A 331 -1.40 18.59 2.20
C GLN A 331 -1.59 18.45 3.72
N ILE A 332 -0.75 19.13 4.52
CA ILE A 332 -0.82 19.10 5.98
C ILE A 332 -2.13 19.74 6.48
N GLU A 333 -2.55 20.87 5.90
CA GLU A 333 -3.81 21.55 6.24
C GLU A 333 -5.01 20.60 6.09
N PHE A 334 -5.09 19.89 4.96
CA PHE A 334 -6.20 19.00 4.67
C PHE A 334 -6.19 17.72 5.53
N PHE A 335 -5.03 17.13 5.80
CA PHE A 335 -4.96 16.01 6.74
C PHE A 335 -5.34 16.40 8.17
N LYS A 336 -4.94 17.59 8.64
CA LYS A 336 -5.39 18.11 9.95
C LYS A 336 -6.90 18.27 10.00
N ARG A 337 -7.50 18.87 8.98
CA ARG A 337 -8.97 18.99 8.90
C ARG A 337 -9.66 17.63 8.86
N SER A 338 -9.11 16.66 8.11
CA SER A 338 -9.66 15.30 8.04
C SER A 338 -9.58 14.57 9.39
N ARG A 339 -8.45 14.69 10.10
CA ARG A 339 -8.29 14.23 11.48
C ARG A 339 -9.33 14.87 12.40
N ASP A 340 -9.54 16.17 12.30
CA ASP A 340 -10.51 16.89 13.15
C ASP A 340 -11.95 16.42 12.88
N CYS A 341 -12.20 15.80 11.72
CA CYS A 341 -13.43 15.09 11.36
C CYS A 341 -13.39 13.58 11.70
N GLY A 342 -12.45 13.13 12.54
CA GLY A 342 -12.33 11.75 13.04
C GLY A 342 -11.59 10.76 12.15
N SER A 343 -10.95 11.17 11.05
CA SER A 343 -10.26 10.23 10.17
C SER A 343 -8.94 9.73 10.76
N THR A 344 -8.91 8.47 11.22
CA THR A 344 -7.67 7.82 11.67
C THR A 344 -6.72 7.53 10.50
N LEU A 345 -7.22 7.38 9.27
CA LEU A 345 -6.34 7.27 8.10
C LEU A 345 -5.54 8.57 7.90
N ALA A 346 -6.20 9.73 7.99
CA ALA A 346 -5.51 11.01 7.90
C ALA A 346 -4.53 11.23 9.06
N MET A 347 -4.83 10.72 10.26
CA MET A 347 -3.88 10.69 11.39
C MET A 347 -2.61 9.92 11.05
N SER A 348 -2.72 8.72 10.46
CA SER A 348 -1.55 7.94 10.00
C SER A 348 -0.75 8.69 8.91
N ASN A 349 -1.43 9.24 7.90
CA ASN A 349 -0.79 10.02 6.84
C ASN A 349 -0.03 11.24 7.40
N LEU A 350 -0.63 11.97 8.33
CA LEU A 350 -0.01 13.11 9.00
C LEU A 350 1.17 12.70 9.90
N ALA A 351 1.03 11.61 10.64
CA ALA A 351 2.11 11.08 11.47
C ALA A 351 3.31 10.62 10.63
N ASN A 352 3.08 10.01 9.47
CA ASN A 352 4.16 9.64 8.54
C ASN A 352 4.90 10.87 8.01
N ILE A 353 4.20 11.98 7.74
CA ILE A 353 4.87 13.26 7.42
C ILE A 353 5.76 13.69 8.58
N TYR A 354 5.28 13.64 9.82
CA TYR A 354 6.06 14.04 10.99
C TYR A 354 7.28 13.14 11.20
N ILE A 355 7.14 11.81 11.06
CA ILE A 355 8.24 10.85 11.14
C ILE A 355 9.34 11.19 10.12
N GLU A 356 8.99 11.41 8.85
CA GLU A 356 9.97 11.72 7.81
C GLU A 356 10.65 13.09 8.00
N ASN A 357 10.13 13.94 8.88
CA ASN A 357 10.72 15.23 9.23
C ASN A 357 11.33 15.25 10.65
N GLY A 358 11.48 14.08 11.30
CA GLY A 358 12.07 13.97 12.64
C GLY A 358 11.20 14.51 13.79
N LEU A 359 9.93 14.83 13.52
CA LEU A 359 8.95 15.32 14.49
C LEU A 359 8.31 14.13 15.23
N TYR A 360 9.14 13.38 15.98
CA TYR A 360 8.74 12.10 16.57
C TYR A 360 7.70 12.24 17.68
N ASP A 361 7.76 13.30 18.47
CA ASP A 361 6.81 13.54 19.56
C ASP A 361 5.41 13.85 19.00
N GLU A 362 5.32 14.71 17.99
CA GLU A 362 4.06 15.03 17.31
C GLU A 362 3.49 13.81 16.58
N ALA A 363 4.34 12.99 15.96
CA ALA A 363 3.92 11.73 15.35
C ALA A 363 3.34 10.76 16.39
N GLN A 364 4.03 10.58 17.53
CA GLN A 364 3.58 9.72 18.62
C GLN A 364 2.24 10.19 19.17
N GLN A 365 2.08 11.49 19.42
CA GLN A 365 0.85 12.07 19.95
C GLN A 365 -0.36 11.76 19.05
N ILE A 366 -0.22 11.95 17.74
CA ILE A 366 -1.32 11.70 16.78
C ILE A 366 -1.63 10.21 16.67
N LEU A 367 -0.62 9.34 16.69
CA LEU A 367 -0.84 7.89 16.61
C LEU A 367 -1.48 7.34 17.89
N ASP A 368 -1.16 7.90 19.05
CA ASP A 368 -1.80 7.55 20.32
C ASP A 368 -3.22 8.10 20.43
N GLU A 369 -3.51 9.25 19.81
CA GLU A 369 -4.87 9.75 19.64
C GLU A 369 -5.68 8.76 18.78
N ALA A 370 -5.16 8.35 17.62
CA ALA A 370 -5.83 7.42 16.73
C ALA A 370 -6.10 6.06 17.39
N ARG A 371 -5.16 5.53 18.18
CA ARG A 371 -5.33 4.23 18.88
C ARG A 371 -6.44 4.21 19.92
N LYS A 372 -6.97 5.37 20.33
CA LYS A 372 -8.05 5.46 21.32
C LYS A 372 -9.44 5.42 20.68
N THR A 373 -9.54 5.46 19.35
CA THR A 373 -10.83 5.32 18.65
C THR A 373 -11.27 3.85 18.63
N ASP A 374 -12.57 3.60 18.48
CA ASP A 374 -13.13 2.25 18.51
C ASP A 374 -12.64 1.36 17.35
N ASP A 375 -12.45 1.96 16.16
CA ASP A 375 -12.00 1.26 14.95
C ASP A 375 -10.88 2.05 14.23
N PRO A 376 -9.63 1.98 14.73
CA PRO A 376 -8.52 2.68 14.10
C PRO A 376 -8.12 1.99 12.79
N HIS A 377 -7.90 2.79 11.75
CA HIS A 377 -7.40 2.31 10.45
C HIS A 377 -6.15 1.43 10.60
N GLU A 378 -6.03 0.38 9.78
CA GLU A 378 -4.94 -0.61 9.88
C GLU A 378 -3.52 0.00 9.80
N ASN A 379 -3.37 1.10 9.06
CA ASN A 379 -2.11 1.83 8.91
C ASN A 379 -1.56 2.44 10.20
N ILE A 380 -2.36 2.60 11.25
CA ILE A 380 -1.87 3.13 12.54
C ILE A 380 -0.77 2.22 13.10
N GLY A 381 -0.92 0.90 12.98
CA GLY A 381 0.11 -0.06 13.41
C GLY A 381 1.40 0.08 12.61
N THR A 382 1.30 0.24 11.28
CA THR A 382 2.45 0.43 10.39
C THR A 382 3.20 1.72 10.70
N SER A 383 2.49 2.83 10.92
CA SER A 383 3.10 4.12 11.29
C SER A 383 3.81 4.07 12.63
N LEU A 384 3.25 3.40 13.64
CA LEU A 384 3.92 3.20 14.93
C LEU A 384 5.20 2.38 14.82
N PHE A 385 5.18 1.33 14.00
CA PHE A 385 6.37 0.53 13.74
C PHE A 385 7.46 1.36 13.05
N ASN A 386 7.10 2.19 12.06
CA ASN A 386 8.03 3.08 11.38
C ASN A 386 8.63 4.11 12.36
N LEU A 387 7.79 4.76 13.17
CA LEU A 387 8.22 5.71 14.21
C LEU A 387 9.24 5.08 15.15
N LYS A 388 8.95 3.89 15.68
CA LYS A 388 9.87 3.18 16.58
C LYS A 388 11.19 2.85 15.89
N THR A 389 11.12 2.38 14.65
CA THR A 389 12.31 2.01 13.86
C THR A 389 13.22 3.22 13.63
N LYS A 390 12.66 4.34 13.16
CA LYS A 390 13.39 5.59 12.93
C LYS A 390 13.97 6.17 14.22
N THR A 391 13.17 6.23 15.29
CA THR A 391 13.63 6.71 16.60
C THR A 391 14.78 5.86 17.15
N THR A 392 14.70 4.53 17.00
CA THR A 392 15.76 3.61 17.45
C THR A 392 17.03 3.81 16.62
N HIS A 393 16.89 3.88 15.30
CA HIS A 393 18.00 4.10 14.40
C HIS A 393 18.75 5.40 14.70
N ASP A 394 18.03 6.51 14.91
CA ASP A 394 18.63 7.81 15.21
C ASP A 394 19.36 7.80 16.56
N ASN A 395 18.76 7.18 17.59
CA ASN A 395 19.38 7.05 18.91
C ASN A 395 20.63 6.16 18.89
N GLU A 396 20.59 5.02 18.18
CA GLU A 396 21.73 4.14 18.01
C GLU A 396 22.86 4.80 17.21
N THR A 397 22.50 5.52 16.15
CA THR A 397 23.45 6.29 15.33
C THR A 397 24.11 7.36 16.19
N TRP A 398 23.33 8.16 16.93
CA TRP A 398 23.84 9.18 17.84
C TRP A 398 24.78 8.59 18.90
N SER A 399 24.35 7.53 19.59
CA SER A 399 25.16 6.89 20.62
C SER A 399 26.47 6.33 20.07
N THR A 400 26.43 5.77 18.85
CA THR A 400 27.62 5.24 18.19
C THR A 400 28.57 6.36 17.78
N THR A 401 28.04 7.44 17.20
CA THR A 401 28.82 8.62 16.81
C THR A 401 29.51 9.26 18.02
N ILE A 402 28.81 9.44 19.15
CA ILE A 402 29.41 9.98 20.37
C ILE A 402 30.55 9.09 20.86
N LYS A 403 30.33 7.77 20.93
CA LYS A 403 31.36 6.82 21.37
C LYS A 403 32.60 6.85 20.46
N GLU A 404 32.40 6.84 19.15
CA GLU A 404 33.49 6.91 18.17
C GLU A 404 34.23 8.26 18.28
N ALA A 405 33.51 9.36 18.48
CA ALA A 405 34.09 10.69 18.68
C ALA A 405 34.88 10.81 19.99
N GLU A 406 34.44 10.19 21.08
CA GLU A 406 35.16 10.15 22.36
C GLU A 406 36.50 9.41 22.22
N ASP A 407 36.50 8.26 21.54
CA ASP A 407 37.71 7.49 21.25
C ASP A 407 38.68 8.28 20.36
N PHE A 408 38.17 8.94 19.32
CA PHE A 408 38.96 9.81 18.46
C PHE A 408 39.55 11.00 19.22
N GLN A 409 38.74 11.70 20.01
CA GLN A 409 39.15 12.85 20.82
C GLN A 409 40.24 12.47 21.81
N ARG A 410 40.15 11.29 22.46
CA ARG A 410 41.19 10.77 23.35
C ARG A 410 42.52 10.61 22.61
N ASN A 411 42.50 9.97 21.44
CA ASN A 411 43.72 9.77 20.65
C ASN A 411 44.32 11.08 20.15
N ILE A 412 43.50 12.04 19.72
CA ILE A 412 43.97 13.36 19.30
C ILE A 412 44.65 14.10 20.47
N ARG A 413 44.12 14.03 21.69
CA ARG A 413 44.73 14.66 22.87
C ARG A 413 46.10 14.04 23.20
N LEU A 414 46.19 12.72 23.23
CA LEU A 414 47.45 12.00 23.49
C LEU A 414 48.47 12.23 22.36
N TYR A 415 48.02 12.28 21.11
CA TYR A 415 48.86 12.67 19.99
C TYR A 415 49.38 14.10 20.13
N GLY A 416 48.52 15.05 20.52
CA GLY A 416 48.90 16.44 20.75
C GLY A 416 49.96 16.58 21.83
N GLU A 417 49.78 15.91 22.97
CA GLU A 417 50.80 15.82 24.02
C GLU A 417 52.13 15.30 23.45
N ALA A 418 52.10 14.15 22.77
CA ALA A 418 53.27 13.54 22.16
C ALA A 418 53.94 14.41 21.08
N TYR A 419 53.17 15.24 20.38
CA TYR A 419 53.64 16.13 19.32
C TYR A 419 54.31 17.39 19.89
N PHE A 420 53.73 18.01 20.92
CA PHE A 420 54.20 19.30 21.45
C PHE A 420 55.22 19.17 22.60
N GLU A 421 55.25 18.05 23.34
CA GLU A 421 56.21 17.85 24.43
C GLU A 421 57.61 17.45 23.94
N PRO A 422 58.67 18.21 24.25
CA PRO A 422 60.02 17.94 23.76
C PRO A 422 60.56 16.57 24.20
N HIS A 423 60.93 15.73 23.23
CA HIS A 423 61.55 14.42 23.47
C HIS A 423 62.61 14.10 22.40
N THR A 424 63.60 13.26 22.73
CA THR A 424 64.63 12.85 21.78
C THR A 424 64.10 11.80 20.79
N SER A 425 64.60 11.83 19.55
CA SER A 425 64.22 10.88 18.49
C SER A 425 64.58 9.42 18.80
N ALA A 426 65.49 9.18 19.76
CA ALA A 426 65.93 7.85 20.18
C ALA A 426 64.79 6.95 20.69
N ILE A 427 63.65 7.53 21.10
CA ILE A 427 62.50 6.76 21.60
C ILE A 427 61.86 5.85 20.53
N TRP A 428 61.96 6.23 19.26
CA TRP A 428 61.48 5.47 18.10
C TRP A 428 62.37 4.27 17.76
N SER A 429 63.65 4.32 18.16
CA SER A 429 64.59 3.23 17.95
C SER A 429 64.31 2.05 18.89
N GLY A 430 64.63 0.84 18.43
CA GLY A 430 64.42 -0.41 19.16
C GLY A 430 63.66 -1.45 18.34
N ASN A 431 63.44 -2.61 18.94
CA ASN A 431 62.70 -3.71 18.34
C ASN A 431 61.21 -3.59 18.70
N TRP A 432 60.40 -3.19 17.74
CA TRP A 432 58.95 -3.20 17.89
C TRP A 432 58.39 -4.50 17.35
N SER A 433 57.24 -4.92 17.84
CA SER A 433 56.51 -6.07 17.29
C SER A 433 55.06 -5.72 17.01
N THR A 434 54.50 -6.33 15.97
CA THR A 434 53.05 -6.36 15.75
C THR A 434 52.37 -7.23 16.81
N GLU A 435 51.04 -7.16 16.91
CA GLU A 435 50.27 -8.09 17.75
C GLU A 435 50.48 -9.57 17.37
N ASN A 436 50.83 -9.84 16.12
CA ASN A 436 51.12 -11.19 15.61
C ASN A 436 52.60 -11.60 15.77
N GLY A 437 53.43 -10.74 16.34
CA GLY A 437 54.84 -11.03 16.66
C GLY A 437 55.84 -10.75 15.55
N GLU A 438 55.43 -10.12 14.44
CA GLU A 438 56.39 -9.68 13.41
C GLU A 438 57.23 -8.51 13.92
N GLN A 439 58.54 -8.59 13.74
CA GLN A 439 59.46 -7.52 14.14
C GLN A 439 59.36 -6.32 13.18
N VAL A 440 59.21 -5.14 13.75
CA VAL A 440 59.17 -3.85 13.07
C VAL A 440 60.33 -3.01 13.58
N ILE A 441 61.25 -2.66 12.70
CA ILE A 441 62.42 -1.84 13.02
C ILE A 441 62.30 -0.53 12.26
N PHE A 442 62.32 0.59 13.00
CA PHE A 442 62.25 1.93 12.41
C PHE A 442 63.64 2.43 12.03
N THR A 443 63.77 2.87 10.78
CA THR A 443 64.91 3.61 10.25
C THR A 443 64.57 5.11 10.27
N ILE A 444 65.50 5.93 10.77
CA ILE A 444 65.31 7.38 10.93
C ILE A 444 66.43 8.12 10.19
N GLU A 445 66.06 8.98 9.24
CA GLU A 445 66.98 9.78 8.43
C GLU A 445 66.37 11.17 8.19
N ASN A 446 67.07 12.25 8.58
CA ASN A 446 66.67 13.64 8.31
C ASN A 446 65.16 13.92 8.55
N GLU A 447 64.68 13.65 9.79
CA GLU A 447 63.28 13.84 10.23
C GLU A 447 62.24 12.92 9.55
N ARG A 448 62.68 12.00 8.69
CA ARG A 448 61.84 10.95 8.11
C ARG A 448 61.97 9.68 8.92
N ILE A 449 60.87 8.94 9.00
CA ILE A 449 60.80 7.65 9.67
C ILE A 449 60.16 6.62 8.74
N SER A 450 60.73 5.42 8.69
CA SER A 450 60.20 4.32 7.89
C SER A 450 60.45 2.96 8.54
N ALA A 451 59.58 2.00 8.27
CA ALA A 451 59.78 0.60 8.65
C ALA A 451 59.22 -0.32 7.56
N GLU A 452 59.84 -1.48 7.36
CA GLU A 452 59.38 -2.50 6.42
C GLU A 452 59.41 -3.88 7.07
N TRP A 453 58.36 -4.67 6.85
CA TRP A 453 58.29 -6.05 7.32
C TRP A 453 57.41 -6.87 6.37
N THR A 454 57.47 -8.19 6.48
CA THR A 454 56.64 -9.10 5.67
C THR A 454 55.63 -9.78 6.57
N ILE A 455 54.39 -9.88 6.11
CA ILE A 455 53.33 -10.67 6.75
C ILE A 455 52.86 -11.76 5.81
N THR A 456 52.32 -12.82 6.40
CA THR A 456 51.83 -13.99 5.68
C THR A 456 50.36 -14.21 6.04
N GLU A 457 49.46 -14.10 5.06
CA GLU A 457 48.02 -14.28 5.28
C GLU A 457 47.49 -15.48 4.49
N LEU A 458 46.54 -16.20 5.09
CA LEU A 458 45.79 -17.23 4.38
C LEU A 458 44.61 -16.59 3.64
N ARG A 459 44.62 -16.59 2.31
CA ARG A 459 43.49 -16.15 1.48
C ARG A 459 43.06 -17.26 0.54
N PHE A 460 41.77 -17.61 0.56
CA PHE A 460 41.20 -18.66 -0.30
C PHE A 460 42.00 -19.97 -0.27
N SER A 461 42.40 -20.41 0.93
CA SER A 461 43.18 -21.63 1.15
C SER A 461 44.59 -21.62 0.54
N GLN A 462 45.11 -20.45 0.15
CA GLN A 462 46.50 -20.25 -0.25
C GLN A 462 47.19 -19.27 0.67
N THR A 463 48.43 -19.58 1.02
CA THR A 463 49.29 -18.69 1.80
C THR A 463 49.86 -17.62 0.88
N GLN A 464 49.65 -16.35 1.24
CA GLN A 464 50.09 -15.20 0.45
C GLN A 464 50.93 -14.25 1.30
N ASN A 465 52.08 -13.86 0.76
CA ASN A 465 53.00 -12.94 1.42
C ASN A 465 52.71 -11.51 0.98
N PHE A 466 52.81 -10.59 1.93
CA PHE A 466 52.66 -9.15 1.71
C PHE A 466 53.85 -8.41 2.32
N LEU A 467 54.41 -7.48 1.55
CA LEU A 467 55.36 -6.48 2.04
C LEU A 467 54.58 -5.29 2.59
N CYS A 468 54.74 -5.08 3.90
CA CYS A 468 54.22 -3.94 4.62
C CYS A 468 55.28 -2.86 4.71
N LYS A 469 54.90 -1.61 4.44
CA LYS A 469 55.76 -0.44 4.62
C LYS A 469 55.04 0.65 5.39
N LEU A 470 55.71 1.23 6.37
CA LEU A 470 55.37 2.51 6.99
C LEU A 470 56.40 3.54 6.53
N SER A 471 55.93 4.70 6.10
CA SER A 471 56.81 5.83 5.77
C SER A 471 56.14 7.14 6.16
N GLY A 472 56.91 8.09 6.69
CA GLY A 472 56.32 9.28 7.25
C GLY A 472 57.31 10.29 7.80
N THR A 473 56.77 11.24 8.55
CA THR A 473 57.50 12.25 9.31
C THR A 473 57.16 12.12 10.77
N PHE A 474 58.10 12.40 11.66
CA PHE A 474 57.88 12.35 13.10
C PHE A 474 58.22 13.69 13.76
N GLN A 475 57.61 13.96 14.92
CA GLN A 475 57.88 15.10 15.77
C GLN A 475 57.78 14.60 17.22
N ASN A 476 58.85 14.75 18.00
CA ASN A 476 58.92 14.27 19.38
C ASN A 476 58.48 12.79 19.49
N ARG A 477 57.42 12.49 20.24
CA ARG A 477 56.86 11.14 20.42
C ARG A 477 55.72 10.81 19.44
N SER A 478 55.48 11.65 18.44
CA SER A 478 54.38 11.52 17.47
C SER A 478 54.87 11.38 16.03
N ALA A 479 54.05 10.79 15.16
CA ALA A 479 54.36 10.65 13.73
C ALA A 479 53.10 10.67 12.86
N LYS A 480 53.28 11.08 11.60
CA LYS A 480 52.29 10.92 10.53
C LYS A 480 52.84 9.91 9.53
N PHE A 481 52.11 8.82 9.34
CA PHE A 481 52.53 7.71 8.51
C PHE A 481 51.59 7.51 7.32
N THR A 482 52.16 7.02 6.22
CA THR A 482 51.47 6.28 5.17
C THR A 482 51.87 4.82 5.30
N TYR A 483 50.88 3.96 5.53
CA TYR A 483 51.02 2.51 5.49
C TYR A 483 50.68 2.01 4.10
N THR A 484 51.55 1.17 3.53
CA THR A 484 51.24 0.42 2.31
C THR A 484 51.43 -1.06 2.53
N LYS A 485 50.48 -1.87 2.04
CA LYS A 485 50.58 -3.33 2.05
C LYS A 485 50.51 -3.82 0.62
N ASN A 486 51.58 -4.42 0.12
CA ASN A 486 51.67 -4.86 -1.27
C ASN A 486 51.97 -6.36 -1.35
N MET A 487 51.32 -7.06 -2.27
CA MET A 487 51.49 -8.50 -2.44
C MET A 487 52.85 -8.86 -3.07
N THR A 488 53.49 -9.93 -2.60
CA THR A 488 54.81 -10.39 -3.09
C THR A 488 54.81 -11.87 -3.52
N PRO A 489 55.24 -12.22 -4.76
CA PRO A 489 55.60 -11.31 -5.86
C PRO A 489 54.37 -10.58 -6.44
N ALA A 490 54.59 -9.37 -6.96
CA ALA A 490 53.53 -8.54 -7.52
C ALA A 490 52.83 -9.27 -8.69
N LYS A 491 51.52 -9.52 -8.58
CA LYS A 491 50.69 -9.98 -9.70
C LYS A 491 50.02 -8.78 -10.38
N PRO A 492 49.77 -8.82 -11.70
CA PRO A 492 49.00 -7.80 -12.38
C PRO A 492 47.58 -7.68 -11.80
N SER A 493 47.03 -6.47 -11.83
CA SER A 493 45.69 -6.14 -11.36
C SER A 493 44.65 -7.06 -12.04
N SER A 494 43.76 -7.66 -11.26
CA SER A 494 42.64 -8.41 -11.85
C SER A 494 41.69 -7.47 -12.59
N LEU A 495 40.96 -8.00 -13.58
CA LEU A 495 39.90 -7.28 -14.34
C LEU A 495 38.80 -6.65 -13.46
N LEU A 496 38.72 -7.04 -12.17
CA LEU A 496 37.76 -6.54 -11.19
C LEU A 496 38.33 -5.43 -10.29
N GLY A 497 39.54 -4.91 -10.55
CA GLY A 497 40.12 -3.81 -9.79
C GLY A 497 40.54 -4.15 -8.35
N LEU A 498 40.48 -5.43 -7.95
CA LEU A 498 40.94 -5.90 -6.64
C LEU A 498 42.47 -6.02 -6.64
N SER A 499 43.17 -4.91 -6.70
CA SER A 499 44.58 -4.89 -6.29
C SER A 499 44.62 -5.05 -4.77
N GLY A 500 45.27 -6.08 -4.24
CA GLY A 500 45.51 -6.27 -2.81
C GLY A 500 46.49 -5.24 -2.20
N ASN A 501 46.61 -4.07 -2.84
CA ASN A 501 47.47 -2.99 -2.44
C ASN A 501 46.63 -1.96 -1.67
N GLU A 502 46.84 -1.88 -0.37
CA GLU A 502 46.19 -0.92 0.51
C GLU A 502 47.15 0.24 0.78
N SER A 503 46.66 1.47 0.76
CA SER A 503 47.41 2.66 1.18
C SER A 503 46.54 3.48 2.13
N ILE A 504 46.98 3.66 3.37
CA ILE A 504 46.21 4.32 4.42
C ILE A 504 47.11 5.31 5.15
N SER A 505 46.60 6.52 5.41
CA SER A 505 47.29 7.54 6.21
C SER A 505 46.85 7.47 7.68
N PHE A 506 47.82 7.51 8.59
CA PHE A 506 47.61 7.42 10.03
C PHE A 506 48.34 8.53 10.77
N LEU A 507 47.81 8.88 11.95
CA LEU A 507 48.54 9.53 13.01
C LEU A 507 48.99 8.46 14.00
N ALA A 508 50.17 8.63 14.58
CA ALA A 508 50.71 7.72 15.59
C ALA A 508 51.39 8.46 16.72
N TYR A 509 51.36 7.88 17.92
CA TYR A 509 52.11 8.37 19.07
C TYR A 509 52.61 7.23 19.95
N ILE A 510 53.74 7.46 20.62
CA ILE A 510 54.30 6.56 21.63
C ILE A 510 53.74 6.96 23.00
N SER A 511 52.99 6.05 23.63
CA SER A 511 52.45 6.21 24.98
C SER A 511 53.57 6.17 26.03
N THR A 512 53.53 7.10 26.99
CA THR A 512 54.46 7.15 28.13
C THR A 512 54.18 6.10 29.19
N GLU A 513 52.93 5.64 29.29
CA GLU A 513 52.51 4.69 30.34
C GLU A 513 53.01 3.26 30.05
N ASN A 514 52.89 2.82 28.80
CA ASN A 514 53.12 1.42 28.42
C ASN A 514 54.17 1.23 27.31
N ALA A 515 54.84 2.30 26.89
CA ALA A 515 55.79 2.29 25.76
C ALA A 515 55.21 1.69 24.46
N THR A 516 53.88 1.77 24.27
CA THR A 516 53.19 1.27 23.07
C THR A 516 53.09 2.34 22.00
N LEU A 517 53.19 1.94 20.74
CA LEU A 517 52.98 2.81 19.60
C LEU A 517 51.55 2.62 19.09
N VAL A 518 50.73 3.65 19.27
CA VAL A 518 49.31 3.65 18.93
C VAL A 518 49.13 4.33 17.59
N PHE A 519 48.46 3.65 16.65
CA PHE A 519 48.04 4.24 15.38
C PHE A 519 46.53 4.48 15.38
N PHE A 520 46.13 5.62 14.84
CA PHE A 520 44.72 5.95 14.62
C PHE A 520 44.57 6.78 13.35
N SER A 521 43.36 6.79 12.80
CA SER A 521 43.11 7.54 11.56
C SER A 521 43.32 9.05 11.75
N ALA A 522 43.76 9.72 10.70
CA ALA A 522 43.80 11.18 10.65
C ALA A 522 42.39 11.83 10.51
N THR A 523 41.36 11.02 10.28
CA THR A 523 39.96 11.46 10.11
C THR A 523 39.02 10.57 10.91
N GLU A 524 37.90 11.12 11.38
CA GLU A 524 36.91 10.40 12.21
C GLU A 524 36.32 9.14 11.54
N ASN A 525 36.34 9.05 10.21
CA ASN A 525 35.60 8.02 9.46
C ASN A 525 36.34 6.67 9.23
N SER A 526 37.54 6.47 9.76
CA SER A 526 38.32 5.25 9.48
C SER A 526 38.59 4.43 10.74
N LYS A 527 38.07 3.20 10.74
CA LYS A 527 38.06 2.25 11.86
C LYS A 527 39.36 1.43 12.01
N THR A 528 40.42 1.78 11.28
CA THR A 528 41.65 0.98 11.30
C THR A 528 42.54 1.40 12.47
N LYS A 529 42.76 0.47 13.40
CA LYS A 529 43.71 0.60 14.50
C LYS A 529 44.84 -0.40 14.29
N ILE A 530 46.07 0.08 14.28
CA ILE A 530 47.28 -0.75 14.35
C ILE A 530 47.88 -0.47 15.72
N VAL A 531 48.30 -1.50 16.44
CA VAL A 531 49.02 -1.36 17.71
C VAL A 531 50.34 -2.09 17.55
N LEU A 532 51.45 -1.40 17.83
CA LEU A 532 52.78 -2.00 17.91
C LEU A 532 53.28 -1.92 19.35
N ASN A 533 53.84 -3.02 19.85
CA ASN A 533 54.39 -3.13 21.19
C ASN A 533 55.91 -3.04 21.16
N LYS A 534 56.51 -2.39 22.15
CA LYS A 534 57.98 -2.34 22.30
C LYS A 534 58.44 -3.58 23.05
N ASN A 535 59.36 -4.35 22.46
CA ASN A 535 59.93 -5.55 23.08
C ASN A 535 61.03 -5.21 24.09
#